data_AF-A0A955SIJ3-F1
#
_entry.id   AF-A0A955SIJ3-F1
#
_cell.length_a   1.000
_cell.length_b   1.000
_cell.length_c   1.000
_cell.angle_alpha   90.00
_cell.angle_beta   90.00
_cell.angle_gamma   90.00
#
_symmetry.space_group_name_H-M   'P 1'
#
loop_
_entity.id
_entity.type
_entity.pdbx_description
1 polymer ?
#
loop_
_entity_poly.entity_id
_entity_poly.type
_entity_poly.pdbx_seq_one_letter_code
_entity_poly.pdbx_strand_id
1 'polypeptide(L)'
;VATPLFQEVPGSGSPSVKKPKGQRFVVKNIYADFKRHNLGPNFWERTWDGTLTKELMTEPLWGVGTTAPYGHDGRSIDLWSVIMRHGGEAQDARDRFARLPEVKQGQVIDFLQTLVLFPPDDTASNLNPGDSQSHNFPQYEHGNIALPALFNDPSDLE
;
A
#
# COMPACT_ATOMS: atom_id res chain seq x y z
N VAL A 1 -24.62 -3.26 6.10
CA VAL A 1 -24.08 -3.49 7.47
C VAL A 1 -22.81 -4.32 7.33
N ALA A 2 -21.67 -3.86 7.84
CA ALA A 2 -20.42 -4.60 7.79
C ALA A 2 -20.42 -5.73 8.83
N THR A 3 -20.09 -6.96 8.44
CA THR A 3 -19.98 -8.09 9.37
C THR A 3 -18.55 -8.15 9.93
N PRO A 4 -18.35 -8.01 11.26
CA PRO A 4 -17.02 -8.07 11.83
C PRO A 4 -16.41 -9.47 11.68
N LEU A 5 -15.15 -9.51 11.24
CA LEU A 5 -14.35 -10.73 11.05
C LEU A 5 -13.51 -11.10 12.28
N PHE A 6 -13.70 -10.38 13.39
CA PHE A 6 -13.07 -10.62 14.68
C PHE A 6 -14.13 -10.81 15.78
N GLN A 7 -13.69 -11.35 16.92
CA GLN A 7 -14.40 -11.38 18.19
C GLN A 7 -13.62 -10.52 19.18
N GLU A 8 -14.30 -9.66 19.93
CA GLU A 8 -13.67 -8.97 21.06
C GLU A 8 -13.55 -9.92 22.23
N VAL A 9 -12.36 -10.01 22.79
CA VAL A 9 -12.06 -10.78 23.98
C VAL A 9 -11.89 -9.78 25.12
N PRO A 10 -12.72 -9.86 26.18
CA PRO A 10 -12.54 -9.05 27.36
C PRO A 10 -11.14 -9.30 27.95
N GLY A 11 -10.35 -8.23 28.06
CA GLY A 11 -9.02 -8.24 28.67
C GLY A 11 -8.88 -7.04 29.61
N SER A 12 -7.85 -7.03 30.46
CA SER A 12 -7.59 -5.94 31.41
C SER A 12 -7.04 -4.67 30.75
N GLY A 13 -6.69 -4.71 29.46
CA GLY A 13 -6.22 -3.55 28.69
C GLY A 13 -7.35 -2.85 27.93
N SER A 14 -7.25 -1.53 27.80
CA SER A 14 -8.04 -0.72 26.86
C SER A 14 -7.13 -0.32 25.69
N PRO A 15 -7.48 -0.63 24.42
CA PRO A 15 -8.72 -1.25 23.93
C PRO A 15 -8.81 -2.78 24.11
N SER A 16 -10.02 -3.33 23.95
CA SER A 16 -10.30 -4.78 23.99
C SER A 16 -9.53 -5.54 22.90
N VAL A 17 -9.09 -6.76 23.21
CA VAL A 17 -8.31 -7.58 22.26
C VAL A 17 -9.25 -8.12 21.18
N LYS A 18 -8.94 -7.85 19.90
CA LYS A 18 -9.68 -8.39 18.76
C LYS A 18 -9.03 -9.68 18.26
N LYS A 19 -9.67 -10.83 18.47
CA LYS A 19 -9.21 -12.13 17.93
C LYS A 19 -9.90 -12.43 16.60
N PRO A 20 -9.17 -12.86 15.56
CA PRO A 20 -9.78 -13.23 14.28
C PRO A 20 -10.73 -14.42 14.43
N LYS A 21 -11.86 -14.42 13.71
CA LYS A 21 -12.83 -15.52 13.75
C LYS A 21 -12.34 -16.82 13.09
N GLY A 22 -11.27 -16.75 12.29
CA GLY A 22 -10.72 -17.90 11.55
C GLY A 22 -11.61 -18.41 10.40
N GLN A 23 -12.74 -17.76 10.13
CA GLN A 23 -13.64 -18.13 9.03
C GLN A 23 -13.13 -17.54 7.71
N ARG A 24 -13.29 -18.30 6.63
CA ARG A 24 -13.07 -17.78 5.27
C ARG A 24 -14.08 -16.69 4.95
N PHE A 25 -13.63 -15.67 4.22
CA PHE A 25 -14.48 -14.61 3.69
C PHE A 25 -14.00 -14.23 2.29
N VAL A 26 -14.90 -13.64 1.49
CA VAL A 26 -14.55 -13.15 0.15
C VAL A 26 -13.95 -11.76 0.29
N VAL A 27 -12.71 -11.61 -0.17
CA VAL A 27 -12.09 -10.29 -0.33
C VAL A 27 -12.53 -9.73 -1.68
N LYS A 28 -13.14 -8.54 -1.68
CA LYS A 28 -13.64 -7.87 -2.88
C LYS A 28 -12.79 -6.63 -3.16
N ASN A 29 -12.80 -6.17 -4.41
CA ASN A 29 -12.18 -4.91 -4.83
C ASN A 29 -10.68 -4.80 -4.50
N ILE A 30 -9.96 -5.93 -4.55
CA ILE A 30 -8.50 -5.97 -4.40
C ILE A 30 -7.77 -5.79 -5.74
N TYR A 31 -8.52 -5.86 -6.85
CA TYR A 31 -8.04 -5.65 -8.22
C TYR A 31 -6.78 -6.45 -8.58
N ALA A 32 -6.70 -7.70 -8.12
CA ALA A 32 -5.67 -8.66 -8.50
C ALA A 32 -6.29 -10.02 -8.81
N ASP A 33 -5.61 -10.77 -9.67
CA ASP A 33 -5.92 -12.16 -10.01
C ASP A 33 -4.90 -13.16 -9.45
N PHE A 34 -3.82 -12.66 -8.81
CA PHE A 34 -2.72 -13.42 -8.23
C PHE A 34 -2.00 -14.36 -9.21
N LYS A 35 -2.14 -14.12 -10.52
CA LYS A 35 -1.40 -14.85 -11.54
C LYS A 35 -0.04 -14.23 -11.76
N ARG A 36 0.83 -14.98 -12.43
CA ARG A 36 2.11 -14.49 -12.91
C ARG A 36 1.95 -13.97 -14.33
N HIS A 37 2.49 -12.80 -14.59
CA HIS A 37 2.40 -12.14 -15.89
C HIS A 37 3.75 -11.63 -16.37
N ASN A 38 3.96 -11.72 -17.68
CA ASN A 38 5.12 -11.13 -18.32
C ASN A 38 4.79 -9.73 -18.83
N LEU A 39 5.26 -8.71 -18.12
CA LEU A 39 5.04 -7.29 -18.44
C LEU A 39 6.06 -6.73 -19.46
N GLY A 40 6.84 -7.61 -20.09
CA GLY A 40 7.84 -7.28 -21.10
C GLY A 40 9.20 -6.84 -20.53
N PRO A 41 10.18 -6.57 -21.41
CA PRO A 41 11.58 -6.32 -21.01
C PRO A 41 11.80 -5.19 -20.02
N ASN A 42 10.90 -4.19 -19.98
CA ASN A 42 10.99 -3.08 -19.04
C ASN A 42 10.77 -3.51 -17.57
N PHE A 43 10.19 -4.68 -17.34
CA PHE A 43 9.93 -5.27 -16.01
C PHE A 43 10.75 -6.53 -15.75
N TRP A 44 11.63 -6.93 -16.67
CA TRP A 44 12.50 -8.08 -16.41
C TRP A 44 13.57 -7.71 -15.40
N GLU A 45 13.71 -8.54 -14.38
CA GLU A 45 14.67 -8.34 -13.30
C GLU A 45 15.79 -9.37 -13.39
N ARG A 46 17.03 -8.91 -13.18
CA ARG A 46 18.18 -9.80 -13.14
C ARG A 46 18.42 -10.25 -11.72
N THR A 47 18.48 -11.56 -11.53
CA THR A 47 18.80 -12.20 -10.26
C THR A 47 20.30 -12.23 -10.03
N TRP A 48 20.71 -12.55 -8.80
CA TRP A 48 22.13 -12.58 -8.39
C TRP A 48 22.96 -13.62 -9.15
N ASP A 49 22.34 -14.71 -9.59
CA ASP A 49 22.98 -15.77 -10.39
C ASP A 49 23.04 -15.43 -11.90
N GLY A 50 22.56 -14.25 -12.28
CA GLY A 50 22.59 -13.74 -13.64
C GLY A 50 21.41 -14.18 -14.51
N THR A 51 20.47 -14.98 -14.00
CA THR A 51 19.22 -15.32 -14.69
C THR A 51 18.23 -14.14 -14.69
N LEU A 52 17.13 -14.28 -15.43
CA LEU A 52 16.12 -13.22 -15.57
C LEU A 52 14.77 -13.70 -15.06
N THR A 53 14.21 -12.98 -14.09
CA THR A 53 12.80 -13.09 -13.71
C THR A 53 11.99 -12.30 -14.74
N LYS A 54 11.20 -13.02 -15.55
CA LYS A 54 10.37 -12.45 -16.61
C LYS A 54 8.89 -12.36 -16.27
N GLU A 55 8.46 -13.10 -15.27
CA GLU A 55 7.08 -13.16 -14.83
C GLU A 55 6.97 -12.77 -13.36
N LEU A 56 6.10 -11.80 -13.08
CA LEU A 56 5.86 -11.26 -11.75
C LEU A 56 4.42 -11.56 -11.35
N MET A 57 4.19 -11.80 -10.05
CA MET A 57 2.82 -11.99 -9.55
C MET A 57 2.09 -10.64 -9.56
N THR A 58 0.81 -10.62 -9.96
CA THR A 58 -0.02 -9.42 -9.84
C THR A 58 -0.26 -9.09 -8.37
N GLU A 59 0.32 -7.98 -7.91
CA GLU A 59 0.06 -7.43 -6.57
C GLU A 59 -1.34 -6.80 -6.51
N PRO A 60 -2.07 -6.93 -5.39
CA PRO A 60 -3.37 -6.30 -5.21
C PRO A 60 -3.25 -4.77 -5.14
N LEU A 61 -4.13 -4.05 -5.85
CA LEU A 61 -4.05 -2.58 -5.96
C LEU A 61 -4.64 -1.84 -4.76
N TRP A 62 -5.19 -2.54 -3.77
CA TRP A 62 -5.60 -1.93 -2.51
C TRP A 62 -4.39 -1.30 -1.79
N GLY A 63 -4.20 0.01 -1.92
CA GLY A 63 -3.00 0.70 -1.39
C GLY A 63 -2.11 1.33 -2.45
N VAL A 64 -2.34 1.08 -3.74
CA VAL A 64 -1.50 1.63 -4.81
C VAL A 64 -1.45 3.17 -4.79
N GLY A 65 -2.44 3.85 -4.18
CA GLY A 65 -2.42 5.30 -4.00
C GLY A 65 -1.31 5.82 -3.06
N THR A 66 -0.73 4.97 -2.21
CA THR A 66 0.22 5.37 -1.14
C THR A 66 1.52 4.55 -1.09
N THR A 67 1.80 3.73 -2.10
CA THR A 67 2.94 2.79 -2.09
C THR A 67 4.00 3.10 -3.14
N ALA A 68 4.10 4.35 -3.59
CA ALA A 68 5.21 4.74 -4.47
C ALA A 68 6.57 4.48 -3.76
N PRO A 69 7.64 4.12 -4.50
CA PRO A 69 7.69 3.95 -5.95
C PRO A 69 7.06 2.62 -6.44
N TYR A 70 6.72 2.57 -7.73
CA TYR A 70 5.96 1.50 -8.37
C TYR A 70 6.81 0.58 -9.27
N GLY A 71 6.24 -0.60 -9.52
CA GLY A 71 6.91 -1.71 -10.19
C GLY A 71 7.72 -2.53 -9.17
N HIS A 72 7.92 -3.81 -9.47
CA HIS A 72 8.66 -4.71 -8.58
C HIS A 72 10.14 -4.29 -8.44
N ASP A 73 10.66 -3.55 -9.42
CA ASP A 73 11.99 -2.93 -9.40
C ASP A 73 12.01 -1.51 -8.83
N GLY A 74 10.86 -0.95 -8.43
CA GLY A 74 10.74 0.36 -7.79
C GLY A 74 11.18 1.55 -8.65
N ARG A 75 11.26 1.42 -9.99
CA ARG A 75 11.82 2.49 -10.85
C ARG A 75 10.81 3.52 -11.35
N SER A 76 9.52 3.34 -11.08
CA SER A 76 8.48 4.28 -11.53
C SER A 76 8.03 5.14 -10.36
N ILE A 77 8.26 6.44 -10.40
CA ILE A 77 7.98 7.33 -9.25
C ILE A 77 6.51 7.71 -9.12
N ASP A 78 5.70 7.49 -10.16
CA ASP A 78 4.29 7.84 -10.21
C ASP A 78 3.45 6.81 -11.00
N LEU A 79 2.13 6.82 -10.81
CA LEU A 79 1.19 5.86 -11.41
C LEU A 79 1.15 5.95 -12.93
N TRP A 80 1.32 7.15 -13.49
CA TRP A 80 1.32 7.33 -14.92
C TRP A 80 2.52 6.64 -15.57
N SER A 81 3.72 6.89 -15.03
CA SER A 81 4.98 6.35 -15.49
C SER A 81 4.98 4.82 -15.44
N VAL A 82 4.46 4.22 -14.36
CA VAL A 82 4.37 2.76 -14.27
C VAL A 82 3.39 2.21 -15.29
N ILE A 83 2.21 2.82 -15.48
CA ILE A 83 1.23 2.39 -16.48
C ILE A 83 1.87 2.44 -17.88
N MET A 84 2.56 3.53 -18.23
CA MET A 84 3.24 3.67 -19.52
C MET A 84 4.37 2.66 -19.73
N ARG A 85 5.00 2.20 -18.65
CA ARG A 85 6.08 1.22 -18.73
C ARG A 85 5.60 -0.19 -19.08
N HIS A 86 4.32 -0.49 -18.86
CA HIS A 86 3.75 -1.82 -19.11
C HIS A 86 3.85 -2.20 -20.60
N GLY A 87 4.29 -3.43 -20.84
CA GLY A 87 4.31 -4.09 -22.13
C GLY A 87 3.93 -5.56 -21.98
N GLY A 88 4.44 -6.42 -22.87
CA GLY A 88 4.16 -7.86 -22.85
C GLY A 88 2.65 -8.14 -22.85
N GLU A 89 2.17 -8.92 -21.88
CA GLU A 89 0.75 -9.25 -21.75
C GLU A 89 -0.14 -8.04 -21.38
N ALA A 90 0.43 -6.98 -20.82
CA ALA A 90 -0.28 -5.75 -20.46
C ALA A 90 -0.22 -4.66 -21.56
N GLN A 91 0.43 -4.93 -22.69
CA GLN A 91 0.62 -3.98 -23.78
C GLN A 91 -0.70 -3.38 -24.28
N ASP A 92 -1.70 -4.23 -24.55
CA ASP A 92 -3.00 -3.78 -25.04
C ASP A 92 -3.73 -2.87 -24.04
N ALA A 93 -3.63 -3.17 -22.74
CA ALA A 93 -4.22 -2.37 -21.69
C ALA A 93 -3.53 -1.00 -21.58
N ARG A 94 -2.20 -0.98 -21.61
CA ARG A 94 -1.40 0.25 -21.63
C ARG A 94 -1.74 1.11 -22.84
N ASP A 95 -1.82 0.51 -24.02
CA ASP A 95 -2.12 1.23 -25.27
C ASP A 95 -3.55 1.78 -25.29
N ARG A 96 -4.51 1.06 -24.69
CA ARG A 96 -5.87 1.58 -24.48
C ARG A 96 -5.86 2.80 -23.56
N PHE A 97 -5.11 2.77 -22.46
CA PHE A 97 -4.96 3.92 -21.58
C PHE A 97 -4.30 5.10 -22.31
N ALA A 98 -3.21 4.86 -23.05
CA ALA A 98 -2.51 5.90 -23.81
C ALA A 98 -3.39 6.59 -24.88
N ARG A 99 -4.36 5.87 -25.43
CA ARG A 99 -5.33 6.39 -26.42
C ARG A 99 -6.54 7.10 -25.81
N LEU A 100 -6.73 7.06 -24.49
CA LEU A 100 -7.81 7.81 -23.85
C LEU A 100 -7.56 9.32 -23.98
N PRO A 101 -8.62 10.14 -24.07
CA PRO A 101 -8.50 11.58 -23.83
C PRO A 101 -7.89 11.85 -22.46
N GLU A 102 -7.11 12.92 -22.34
CA GLU A 102 -6.40 13.31 -21.10
C GLU A 102 -7.29 13.29 -19.86
N VAL A 103 -8.50 13.86 -19.96
CA VAL A 103 -9.50 13.85 -18.88
C VAL A 103 -9.82 12.43 -18.39
N LYS A 104 -9.95 11.47 -19.32
CA LYS A 104 -10.24 10.07 -18.96
C LYS A 104 -9.02 9.33 -18.42
N GLN A 105 -7.82 9.72 -18.82
CA GLN A 105 -6.60 9.19 -18.21
C GLN A 105 -6.48 9.68 -16.76
N GLY A 106 -6.75 10.97 -16.53
CA GLY A 106 -6.86 11.55 -15.19
C GLY A 106 -7.84 10.79 -14.30
N GLN A 107 -9.04 10.50 -14.79
CA GLN A 107 -10.04 9.71 -14.04
C GLN A 107 -9.55 8.32 -13.61
N VAL A 108 -8.72 7.65 -14.42
CA VAL A 108 -8.14 6.36 -14.04
C VAL A 108 -7.07 6.55 -12.96
N ILE A 109 -6.24 7.58 -13.08
CA ILE A 109 -5.24 7.92 -12.06
C ILE A 109 -5.92 8.30 -10.75
N ASP A 110 -6.94 9.16 -10.78
CA ASP A 110 -7.72 9.58 -9.61
C ASP A 110 -8.35 8.36 -8.92
N PHE A 111 -8.92 7.45 -9.69
CA PHE A 111 -9.47 6.20 -9.16
C PHE A 111 -8.39 5.38 -8.43
N LEU A 112 -7.22 5.18 -9.03
CA LEU A 112 -6.11 4.45 -8.40
C LEU A 112 -5.60 5.16 -7.13
N GLN A 113 -5.60 6.49 -7.11
CA GLN A 113 -5.25 7.29 -5.93
C GLN A 113 -6.26 7.15 -4.79
N THR A 114 -7.51 6.74 -5.06
CA THR A 114 -8.48 6.41 -3.99
C THR A 114 -8.18 5.10 -3.28
N LEU A 115 -7.32 4.23 -3.82
CA LEU A 115 -6.98 2.93 -3.25
C LEU A 115 -5.85 3.10 -2.23
N VAL A 116 -6.21 3.50 -1.01
CA VAL A 116 -5.27 3.81 0.09
C VAL A 116 -5.39 2.76 1.20
N LEU A 117 -4.27 2.24 1.70
CA LEU A 117 -4.24 1.28 2.83
C LEU A 117 -4.28 1.99 4.18
N PHE A 118 -3.50 3.05 4.32
CA PHE A 118 -3.43 3.90 5.50
C PHE A 118 -3.44 5.34 5.00
N PRO A 119 -4.27 6.22 5.57
CA PRO A 119 -4.08 7.65 5.42
C PRO A 119 -2.59 7.98 5.66
N PRO A 120 -1.97 8.93 4.92
CA PRO A 120 -0.59 9.34 5.16
C PRO A 120 -0.32 9.69 6.64
N ASP A 121 -1.36 10.14 7.35
CA ASP A 121 -1.42 10.43 8.78
C ASP A 121 -1.53 9.20 9.71
N ASP A 122 -1.49 7.96 9.16
CA ASP A 122 -1.45 6.68 9.90
C ASP A 122 -0.20 5.80 9.63
N THR A 123 0.75 6.25 8.80
CA THR A 123 2.01 5.50 8.59
C THR A 123 2.89 5.55 9.85
N ALA A 124 3.55 4.44 10.22
CA ALA A 124 4.29 4.30 11.49
C ALA A 124 5.35 5.38 11.81
N SER A 125 5.69 6.25 10.85
CA SER A 125 6.55 7.43 11.02
C SER A 125 5.80 8.71 11.44
N ASN A 126 4.51 8.66 11.79
CA ASN A 126 3.74 9.82 12.25
C ASN A 126 3.03 9.59 13.59
N LEU A 127 3.33 8.50 14.28
CA LEU A 127 2.71 8.18 15.56
C LEU A 127 3.15 9.21 16.60
N ASN A 128 2.39 10.29 16.71
CA ASN A 128 2.06 10.83 18.02
C ASN A 128 1.38 9.67 18.77
N PRO A 129 1.88 9.21 19.94
CA PRO A 129 1.28 8.10 20.67
C PRO A 129 -0.20 8.33 21.00
N GLY A 130 -0.69 9.56 20.83
CA GLY A 130 -2.04 9.97 21.11
C GLY A 130 -2.23 10.01 22.61
N ASP A 131 -2.85 11.07 23.09
CA ASP A 131 -3.36 11.03 24.46
C ASP A 131 -4.67 10.23 24.46
N SER A 132 -4.64 9.01 25.01
CA SER A 132 -5.82 8.15 25.18
C SER A 132 -6.93 8.78 26.05
N GLN A 133 -6.60 9.86 26.77
CA GLN A 133 -7.54 10.63 27.61
C GLN A 133 -8.01 11.92 26.93
N SER A 134 -7.52 12.23 25.73
CA SER A 134 -7.97 13.39 24.96
C SER A 134 -9.43 13.22 24.52
N HIS A 135 -10.18 14.31 24.57
CA HIS A 135 -11.56 14.35 24.07
C HIS A 135 -11.67 13.98 22.58
N ASN A 136 -10.61 14.21 21.80
CA ASN A 136 -10.56 13.98 20.36
C ASN A 136 -9.64 12.80 19.99
N PHE A 137 -9.64 11.73 20.78
CA PHE A 137 -8.90 10.52 20.43
C PHE A 137 -9.72 9.63 19.47
N PRO A 138 -9.14 9.15 18.34
CA PRO A 138 -7.79 9.44 17.83
C PRO A 138 -7.67 10.86 17.22
N GLN A 139 -6.52 11.48 17.44
CA GLN A 139 -6.22 12.86 17.01
C GLN A 139 -6.01 12.90 15.48
N TYR A 140 -6.55 13.91 14.80
CA TYR A 140 -6.55 14.02 13.33
C TYR A 140 -5.61 15.10 12.75
N GLU A 141 -4.75 15.72 13.57
CA GLU A 141 -3.82 16.77 13.11
C GLU A 141 -2.38 16.25 13.00
N HIS A 142 -1.73 16.59 11.88
CA HIS A 142 -0.48 16.03 11.35
C HIS A 142 0.66 15.88 12.38
N GLY A 143 1.21 14.67 12.46
CA GLY A 143 2.29 14.30 13.38
C GLY A 143 3.68 14.71 12.87
N ASN A 144 4.51 15.22 13.79
CA ASN A 144 5.96 15.35 13.65
C ASN A 144 6.63 14.46 14.71
N ILE A 145 7.53 13.54 14.36
CA ILE A 145 8.31 12.76 15.35
C ILE A 145 9.40 13.63 15.97
N ALA A 146 9.48 13.66 17.30
CA ALA A 146 10.67 14.11 18.02
C ALA A 146 11.75 13.01 18.04
N LEU A 147 12.37 12.73 16.88
CA LEU A 147 13.39 11.68 16.73
C LEU A 147 14.50 11.75 17.81
N PRO A 148 14.97 12.92 18.26
CA PRO A 148 16.00 13.00 19.30
C PRO A 148 15.58 12.37 20.64
N ALA A 149 14.30 12.33 20.98
CA ALA A 149 13.83 11.75 22.25
C ALA A 149 13.78 10.22 22.24
N LEU A 150 13.71 9.60 21.05
CA LEU A 150 13.71 8.14 20.88
C LEU A 150 15.11 7.53 20.86
N PHE A 151 16.13 8.32 20.53
CA PHE A 151 17.53 7.87 20.46
C PHE A 151 18.39 8.43 21.59
N ASN A 152 17.81 9.16 22.54
CA ASN A 152 18.52 9.64 23.72
C ASN A 152 18.18 8.74 24.92
N ASP A 153 18.73 7.54 24.92
CA ASP A 153 18.73 6.68 26.10
C ASP A 153 19.91 7.12 26.99
N PRO A 154 19.66 7.73 28.17
CA PRO A 154 20.74 8.12 29.07
C PRO A 154 21.50 6.93 29.68
N SER A 155 21.09 5.69 29.39
CA SER A 155 21.79 4.47 29.76
C SER A 155 22.63 3.85 28.64
N ASP A 156 22.56 4.39 27.41
CA ASP A 156 23.52 4.04 26.36
C ASP A 156 24.92 4.56 26.76
N LEU A 157 25.92 3.70 26.62
CA LEU A 157 27.32 4.07 26.81
C LEU A 157 27.83 4.68 25.50
N GLU A 158 28.23 5.96 25.52
CA GLU A 158 28.99 6.60 24.42
C GLU A 158 30.37 5.95 24.20
#